data_AF-A0A179RWX1-F1
#
_entry.id   AF-A0A179RWX1-F1
#
_cell.length_a   1.000
_cell.length_b   1.000
_cell.length_c   1.000
_cell.angle_alpha   90.00
_cell.angle_beta   90.00
_cell.angle_gamma   90.00
#
_symmetry.space_group_name_H-M   'P 1'
#
loop_
_entity.id
_entity.type
_entity.pdbx_description
1 polymer ?
#
loop_
_entity_poly.entity_id
_entity_poly.type
_entity_poly.pdbx_seq_one_letter_code
_entity_poly.pdbx_strand_id
1 'polypeptide(L)' 'MMQRKKIDHLLRAAASVTGHRTFVLVGSTVVLLRCKNIPADMLMTPEADLYVPDIPDQDDVSDAIEGSIGQG' A
#
# COMPACT_ATOMS: atom_id res chain seq x y z
N MET A 1 -2.71 -12.76 3.75
CA MET A 1 -2.39 -12.70 2.32
C MET A 1 -3.02 -11.48 1.67
N MET A 2 -2.21 -10.72 0.93
CA MET A 2 -2.61 -9.52 0.22
C MET A 2 -3.42 -9.87 -1.04
N GLN A 3 -4.38 -9.02 -1.40
CA GLN A 3 -5.19 -9.18 -2.62
C GLN A 3 -5.63 -7.80 -3.12
N ARG A 4 -6.01 -7.69 -4.40
CA ARG A 4 -6.38 -6.41 -5.03
C ARG A 4 -7.37 -5.59 -4.21
N LYS A 5 -8.45 -6.21 -3.71
CA LYS A 5 -9.46 -5.51 -2.88
C LYS A 5 -8.89 -4.92 -1.58
N LYS A 6 -7.88 -5.57 -0.99
CA LYS A 6 -7.21 -5.07 0.22
C LYS A 6 -6.33 -3.87 -0.11
N ILE A 7 -5.62 -3.91 -1.25
CA ILE A 7 -4.84 -2.76 -1.73
C ILE A 7 -5.77 -1.56 -1.97
N ASP A 8 -6.92 -1.77 -2.63
CA ASP A 8 -7.90 -0.69 -2.85
C ASP A 8 -8.42 -0.09 -1.54
N HIS A 9 -8.64 -0.93 -0.52
CA HIS A 9 -9.05 -0.46 0.81
C HIS A 9 -7.93 0.32 1.51
N LEU A 10 -6.70 -0.19 1.46
CA LEU A 10 -5.52 0.42 2.05
C LEU A 10 -5.26 1.81 1.46
N LEU A 11 -5.32 1.95 0.12
CA LEU A 11 -5.17 3.25 -0.55
C LEU A 11 -6.27 4.24 -0.15
N ARG A 12 -7.52 3.79 0.03
CA ARG A 12 -8.62 4.65 0.50
C ARG A 12 -8.42 5.10 1.94
N ALA A 13 -7.97 4.18 2.81
CA ALA A 13 -7.70 4.48 4.20
C ALA A 13 -6.51 5.45 4.34
N ALA A 14 -5.40 5.19 3.64
CA ALA A 14 -4.24 6.07 3.59
C ALA A 14 -4.61 7.47 3.09
N ALA A 15 -5.46 7.58 2.05
CA ALA A 15 -5.96 8.86 1.57
C ALA A 15 -6.82 9.59 2.62
N SER A 16 -7.64 8.86 3.37
CA SER A 16 -8.47 9.43 4.44
C SER A 16 -7.67 9.92 5.64
N VAL A 17 -6.56 9.26 5.95
CA VAL A 17 -5.70 9.57 7.09
C VAL A 17 -4.77 10.74 6.78
N THR A 18 -4.16 10.72 5.59
CA THR A 18 -3.06 11.65 5.24
C THR A 18 -3.51 12.83 4.38
N GLY A 19 -4.71 12.76 3.78
CA GLY A 19 -5.19 13.75 2.82
C GLY A 19 -4.55 13.67 1.43
N HIS A 20 -3.52 12.84 1.24
CA HIS A 20 -2.88 12.63 -0.06
C HIS A 20 -3.77 11.81 -0.99
N ARG A 21 -3.73 12.16 -2.28
CA ARG A 21 -4.55 11.52 -3.33
C ARG A 21 -3.75 10.62 -4.27
N THR A 22 -2.43 10.75 -4.23
CA THR A 22 -1.51 10.01 -5.09
C THR A 22 -0.57 9.22 -4.20
N PHE A 23 -0.49 7.93 -4.48
CA PHE A 23 0.42 7.00 -3.82
C PHE A 23 1.10 6.18 -4.91
N VAL A 24 2.37 5.86 -4.69
CA VAL A 24 3.13 4.95 -5.54
C VAL A 24 3.30 3.64 -4.79
N LEU A 25 2.71 2.58 -5.32
CA LEU A 25 2.91 1.22 -4.82
C LEU A 25 4.23 0.67 -5.39
N VAL A 26 5.07 0.12 -4.51
CA VAL A 26 6.33 -0.50 -4.86
C VAL A 26 6.43 -1.92 -4.27
N GLY A 27 7.54 -2.61 -4.53
CA GLY A 27 7.78 -3.93 -3.99
C GLY A 27 7.02 -5.06 -4.71
N SER A 28 7.01 -6.23 -4.07
CA SER A 28 6.49 -7.48 -4.65
C SER A 28 4.98 -7.43 -4.92
N THR A 29 4.24 -6.68 -4.10
CA THR A 29 2.79 -6.55 -4.16
C THR A 29 2.29 -5.87 -5.44
N VAL A 30 3.14 -5.14 -6.17
CA VAL A 30 2.83 -4.58 -7.49
C VAL A 30 2.43 -5.67 -8.50
N VAL A 31 2.96 -6.89 -8.35
CA VAL A 31 2.62 -8.03 -9.21
C VAL A 31 1.13 -8.34 -9.17
N LEU A 32 0.47 -8.18 -8.00
CA LEU A 32 -0.98 -8.40 -7.85
C LEU A 32 -1.84 -7.44 -8.68
N LEU A 33 -1.30 -6.28 -9.06
CA LEU A 33 -2.01 -5.27 -9.84
C LEU A 33 -1.70 -5.33 -11.34
N ARG A 34 -0.48 -5.73 -11.70
CA ARG A 34 0.06 -5.64 -13.07
C ARG A 34 0.03 -6.95 -13.82
N CYS A 35 0.10 -8.08 -13.13
CA CYS A 35 0.21 -9.40 -13.77
C CYS A 35 -1.13 -10.15 -13.76
N LYS A 36 -1.25 -11.11 -14.67
CA LYS A 36 -2.34 -12.10 -14.73
C LYS A 36 -1.74 -13.49 -14.52
N ASN A 37 -2.54 -14.45 -14.07
CA ASN A 37 -2.13 -15.85 -13.87
C ASN A 37 -0.87 -15.99 -13.00
N ILE A 38 -0.86 -15.28 -11.87
CA ILE A 38 0.27 -15.25 -10.95
C ILE A 38 0.37 -16.63 -10.26
N PRO A 39 1.54 -17.28 -10.28
CA PRO A 39 1.78 -18.51 -9.53
C PRO A 39 1.43 -18.35 -8.04
N ALA A 40 0.83 -19.39 -7.44
CA ALA A 40 0.29 -19.29 -6.08
C ALA A 40 1.36 -19.00 -5.01
N ASP A 41 2.57 -19.51 -5.20
CA ASP A 41 3.76 -19.25 -4.39
C ASP A 41 4.22 -17.79 -4.43
N MET A 42 3.92 -17.05 -5.50
CA MET A 42 4.19 -15.61 -5.61
C MET A 42 3.12 -14.74 -4.92
N LEU A 43 2.00 -15.32 -4.47
CA LEU A 43 0.91 -14.58 -3.81
C LEU A 43 1.11 -14.47 -2.29
N MET A 44 2.22 -14.96 -1.75
CA MET A 44 2.44 -15.13 -0.31
C MET A 44 2.73 -13.83 0.46
N THR A 45 2.82 -12.69 -0.23
CA THR A 45 3.12 -11.40 0.40
C THR A 45 1.98 -10.95 1.36
N PRO A 46 2.28 -10.67 2.64
CA PRO A 46 1.31 -10.13 3.59
C PRO A 46 1.20 -8.61 3.53
N GLU A 47 2.19 -7.92 2.96
CA GLU A 47 2.41 -6.47 3.09
C GLU A 47 2.20 -5.74 1.76
N ALA A 48 2.12 -4.41 1.84
CA ALA A 48 2.08 -3.52 0.69
C ALA A 48 2.93 -2.28 0.98
N ASP A 49 3.98 -2.07 0.18
CA ASP A 49 4.86 -0.92 0.33
C ASP A 49 4.36 0.23 -0.55
N LEU A 50 4.18 1.40 0.04
CA LEU A 50 3.74 2.59 -0.68
C LEU A 50 4.43 3.86 -0.15
N TYR A 51 4.54 4.85 -1.01
CA TYR A 51 5.00 6.18 -0.64
C TYR A 51 4.17 7.26 -1.34
N VAL A 52 4.21 8.49 -0.85
CA VAL A 52 3.58 9.65 -1.49
C VAL A 52 4.62 10.36 -2.35
N PRO A 53 4.40 10.54 -3.66
CA PRO A 53 5.37 11.24 -4.51
C PRO A 53 5.38 12.74 -4.21
N ASP A 54 6.49 13.41 -4.56
CA ASP A 54 6.64 14.87 -4.56
C ASP A 54 6.50 15.55 -3.18
N ILE A 55 6.80 14.84 -2.09
CA ILE A 55 6.94 15.41 -0.74
C ILE A 55 8.39 15.27 -0.25
N PRO A 56 8.91 16.27 0.49
CA PRO A 56 10.30 16.27 0.93
C PRO A 56 10.61 15.25 2.04
N ASP A 57 9.59 14.84 2.80
CA ASP A 57 9.71 13.93 3.94
C ASP A 57 8.51 12.97 3.96
N GLN A 58 8.76 11.69 4.21
CA GLN A 58 7.73 10.64 4.30
C GLN A 58 7.38 10.29 5.75
N ASP A 59 8.18 10.70 6.73
CA ASP A 59 8.10 10.21 8.11
C ASP A 59 6.74 10.57 8.73
N ASP A 60 6.31 11.83 8.62
CA ASP A 60 5.00 12.28 9.11
C ASP A 60 3.82 11.49 8.50
N VAL A 61 3.94 11.16 7.21
CA VAL A 61 2.90 10.39 6.47
C VAL A 61 2.90 8.94 6.93
N SER A 62 4.08 8.36 7.10
CA SER A 62 4.27 6.99 7.60
C SER A 62 3.71 6.86 9.01
N ASP A 63 4.08 7.76 9.91
CA ASP A 63 3.63 7.80 11.31
C ASP A 63 2.10 7.96 11.40
N ALA A 64 1.52 8.84 10.57
CA ALA A 64 0.07 9.02 10.52
C ALA A 64 -0.65 7.75 10.08
N ILE A 65 -0.12 7.06 9.07
CA ILE A 65 -0.67 5.78 8.58
C ILE A 65 -0.52 4.69 9.65
N GLU A 66 0.66 4.53 10.23
CA GLU A 66 0.93 3.50 11.25
C GLU A 66 0.05 3.70 12.48
N GLY A 67 -0.04 4.94 12.99
CA GLY A 67 -0.87 5.29 14.13
C GLY A 67 -2.38 5.16 13.91
N SER A 68 -2.83 5.15 12.64
CA SER A 68 -4.27 5.08 12.31
C SER A 68 -4.73 3.70 11.84
N ILE A 69 -3.91 3.01 11.04
CA ILE A 69 -4.29 1.77 10.34
C ILE A 69 -3.19 0.70 10.33
N GLY A 70 -2.02 0.95 10.95
CA GLY A 70 -0.86 0.06 10.95
C GLY A 70 -0.90 -1.10 11.94
N GLN A 71 -2.00 -1.32 12.66
CA GLN A 71 -2.11 -2.38 13.67
C GLN A 71 -2.92 -3.57 13.12
N GLY A 72 -2.22 -4.66 12.80
CA GLY A 72 -2.76 -5.95 12.37
C GLY A 72 -1.72 -7.06 12.37
#